data_AF-A0A940SQJ6-F1
#
_entry.id   AF-A0A940SQJ6-F1
#
_cell.length_a   1.000
_cell.length_b   1.000
_cell.length_c   1.000
_cell.angle_alpha   90.00
_cell.angle_beta   90.00
_cell.angle_gamma   90.00
#
_symmetry.space_group_name_H-M   'P 1'
#
loop_
_entity.id
_entity.type
_entity.pdbx_description
1 polymer ?
#
loop_
_entity_poly.entity_id
_entity_poly.type
_entity_poly.pdbx_seq_one_letter_code
_entity_poly.pdbx_strand_id
1 'polypeptide(L)'
;MKTRRITKVLLAAVNLLGLACLVLLSVRYLRHDTTVANPDAMLPMQDWDGAGLLLTLGLGPMIAANTTGFLFLLSKECPLALRLLLFVPSLCELVLVIHYLIISFQ
;
A
#
# COMPACT_ATOMS: atom_id res chain seq x y z
N MET A 1 -28.15 7.90 -11.69
CA MET A 1 -27.05 8.85 -11.35
C MET A 1 -26.47 8.68 -9.94
N LYS A 2 -27.27 8.45 -8.88
CA LYS A 2 -26.76 8.30 -7.49
C LYS A 2 -25.73 7.17 -7.32
N THR A 3 -26.00 5.97 -7.84
CA THR A 3 -25.13 4.79 -7.65
C THR A 3 -23.71 5.01 -8.19
N ARG A 4 -23.56 5.58 -9.40
CA ARG A 4 -22.25 5.87 -10.01
C ARG A 4 -21.43 6.87 -9.19
N ARG A 5 -22.08 7.82 -8.53
CA ARG A 5 -21.42 8.78 -7.63
C ARG A 5 -20.94 8.10 -6.36
N ILE A 6 -21.77 7.22 -5.77
CA ILE A 6 -21.41 6.44 -4.58
C ILE A 6 -20.21 5.52 -4.87
N THR A 7 -20.22 4.80 -6.01
CA THR A 7 -19.09 3.94 -6.40
C THR A 7 -17.78 4.73 -6.51
N LYS A 8 -17.80 5.93 -7.12
CA LYS A 8 -16.61 6.78 -7.21
C LYS A 8 -16.10 7.22 -5.84
N VAL A 9 -17.00 7.60 -4.94
CA VAL A 9 -16.65 7.98 -3.56
C VAL A 9 -16.01 6.80 -2.83
N LEU A 10 -16.58 5.60 -2.95
CA LEU A 10 -16.02 4.39 -2.35
C LEU A 10 -14.64 4.06 -2.92
N LEU A 11 -14.45 4.12 -4.24
CA LEU A 11 -13.15 3.89 -4.87
C LEU A 11 -12.09 4.90 -4.39
N ALA A 12 -12.46 6.18 -4.29
CA ALA A 12 -11.58 7.20 -3.74
C ALA A 12 -11.20 6.90 -2.28
N ALA A 13 -12.18 6.50 -1.45
CA ALA A 13 -11.93 6.14 -0.06
C ALA A 13 -10.98 4.94 0.08
N VAL A 14 -11.16 3.90 -0.75
CA VAL A 14 -10.26 2.73 -0.76
C VAL A 14 -8.83 3.13 -1.15
N ASN A 15 -8.65 3.97 -2.17
CA ASN A 15 -7.33 4.45 -2.58
C ASN A 15 -6.67 5.30 -1.47
N LEU A 16 -7.43 6.17 -0.79
CA LEU A 16 -6.93 6.97 0.33
C LEU A 16 -6.57 6.11 1.54
N LEU A 17 -7.38 5.10 1.87
CA LEU A 17 -7.07 4.14 2.93
C LEU A 17 -5.81 3.32 2.61
N GLY A 18 -5.66 2.89 1.36
CA GLY A 18 -4.45 2.23 0.88
C GLY A 18 -3.23 3.12 1.08
N LEU A 19 -3.30 4.37 0.62
CA LEU A 19 -2.22 5.35 0.80
C LEU A 19 -1.87 5.58 2.28
N ALA A 20 -2.87 5.72 3.15
CA ALA A 20 -2.65 5.87 4.58
C ALA A 20 -1.96 4.62 5.17
N CYS A 21 -2.37 3.43 4.77
CA CYS A 21 -1.74 2.17 5.17
C CYS A 21 -0.27 2.12 4.74
N LEU A 22 0.01 2.46 3.48
CA LEU A 22 1.38 2.54 2.96
C LEU A 22 2.23 3.50 3.78
N VAL A 23 1.73 4.70 4.11
CA VAL A 23 2.50 5.68 4.91
C VAL A 23 2.75 5.15 6.32
N LEU A 24 1.75 4.59 6.99
CA LEU A 24 1.89 4.08 8.35
C LEU A 24 2.86 2.89 8.43
N LEU A 25 2.75 1.95 7.49
CA LEU A 25 3.60 0.77 7.44
C LEU A 25 5.02 1.12 6.97
N SER A 26 5.18 2.01 5.99
CA SER A 26 6.51 2.44 5.55
C SER A 26 7.29 3.15 6.65
N VAL A 27 6.63 4.00 7.46
CA VAL A 27 7.27 4.62 8.63
C VAL A 27 7.74 3.57 9.63
N ARG A 28 6.89 2.57 9.94
CA ARG A 28 7.27 1.48 10.87
C ARG A 28 8.42 0.63 10.33
N TYR A 29 8.38 0.32 9.04
CA TYR A 29 9.42 -0.44 8.36
C TYR A 29 10.76 0.32 8.33
N LEU A 30 10.76 1.57 7.86
CA LEU A 30 11.96 2.39 7.68
C LEU A 30 12.59 2.83 9.01
N ARG A 31 11.80 2.88 10.10
CA ARG A 31 12.34 3.10 11.45
C ARG A 31 13.27 1.97 11.89
N HIS A 32 13.14 0.79 11.28
CA HIS A 32 13.95 -0.40 11.56
C HIS A 32 14.00 -0.75 13.06
N ASP A 33 12.84 -0.66 13.73
CA ASP A 33 12.73 -0.95 15.15
C ASP A 33 12.79 -2.45 15.41
N THR A 34 13.82 -2.89 16.12
CA THR A 34 14.08 -4.31 16.44
C THR A 34 13.35 -4.77 17.70
N THR A 35 12.49 -3.92 18.28
CA THR A 35 11.60 -4.31 19.36
C THR A 35 10.69 -5.46 18.93
N VAL A 36 10.56 -6.45 19.81
CA VAL A 36 9.62 -7.55 19.66
C VAL A 36 8.46 -7.27 20.63
N ALA A 37 7.31 -6.86 20.09
CA ALA A 37 6.16 -6.47 20.90
C ALA A 37 5.62 -7.62 21.76
N ASN A 38 5.64 -8.85 21.22
CA ASN A 38 5.19 -10.06 21.91
C ASN A 38 6.30 -11.13 21.87
N PRO A 39 7.26 -11.10 22.81
CA PRO A 39 8.38 -12.04 22.81
C PRO A 39 7.95 -13.49 23.07
N ASP A 40 6.84 -13.69 23.77
CA ASP A 40 6.30 -15.01 24.12
C ASP A 40 5.38 -15.60 23.02
N ALA A 41 5.24 -14.93 21.88
CA ALA A 41 4.44 -15.44 20.77
C ALA A 41 5.09 -16.68 20.14
N MET A 42 4.28 -17.55 19.51
CA MET A 42 4.78 -18.73 18.80
C MET A 42 5.78 -18.36 17.68
N LEU A 43 5.63 -17.17 17.09
CA LEU A 43 6.53 -16.59 16.11
C LEU A 43 6.82 -15.14 16.52
N PRO A 44 7.84 -14.90 17.37
CA PRO A 44 8.23 -13.55 17.72
C PRO A 44 8.80 -12.87 16.49
N MET A 45 8.28 -11.69 16.18
CA MET A 45 8.67 -10.92 14.99
C MET A 45 9.05 -9.51 15.43
N GLN A 46 10.15 -9.02 14.87
CA GLN A 46 10.58 -7.64 15.09
C GLN A 46 9.59 -6.70 14.39
N ASP A 47 9.35 -5.52 14.97
CA ASP A 47 8.34 -4.60 14.46
C ASP A 47 8.61 -4.16 13.02
N TRP A 48 9.88 -3.97 12.64
CA TRP A 48 10.26 -3.67 11.26
C TRP A 48 9.98 -4.83 10.30
N ASP A 49 10.26 -6.07 10.72
CA ASP A 49 10.07 -7.27 9.91
C ASP A 49 8.57 -7.51 9.67
N GLY A 50 7.76 -7.31 10.70
CA GLY A 50 6.30 -7.36 10.59
C GLY A 50 5.72 -6.29 9.67
N ALA A 51 6.25 -5.06 9.73
CA ALA A 51 5.85 -4.00 8.81
C ALA A 51 6.24 -4.34 7.36
N GLY A 52 7.43 -4.90 7.13
CA GLY A 52 7.90 -5.34 5.81
C GLY A 52 7.03 -6.45 5.22
N LEU A 53 6.64 -7.43 6.04
CA LEU A 53 5.73 -8.50 5.64
C LEU A 53 4.32 -7.97 5.33
N LEU A 54 3.80 -7.04 6.14
CA LEU A 54 2.50 -6.40 5.87
C LEU A 54 2.51 -5.57 4.58
N LEU A 55 3.60 -4.84 4.28
CA LEU A 55 3.77 -4.16 2.99
C LEU A 55 3.78 -5.17 1.83
N THR A 56 4.42 -6.32 2.01
CA THR A 56 4.46 -7.39 1.00
C THR A 56 3.06 -7.94 0.71
N LEU A 57 2.26 -8.17 1.75
CA LEU A 57 0.87 -8.59 1.60
C LEU A 57 -0.03 -7.47 1.05
N GLY A 58 0.27 -6.21 1.37
CA GLY A 58 -0.46 -5.01 0.95
C GLY A 58 -0.30 -4.64 -0.52
N LEU A 59 0.82 -5.04 -1.15
CA LEU A 59 1.15 -4.72 -2.54
C LEU A 59 0.07 -5.16 -3.54
N GLY A 60 -0.45 -6.38 -3.39
CA GLY A 60 -1.51 -6.91 -4.27
C GLY A 60 -2.79 -6.07 -4.20
N PRO A 61 -3.38 -5.90 -3.00
CA PRO A 61 -4.52 -5.01 -2.79
C PRO A 61 -4.29 -3.58 -3.28
N MET A 62 -3.11 -3.00 -3.08
CA MET A 62 -2.80 -1.64 -3.53
C MET A 62 -2.80 -1.53 -5.06
N ILE A 63 -2.15 -2.46 -5.76
CA ILE A 63 -2.16 -2.50 -7.23
C ILE A 63 -3.60 -2.64 -7.75
N ALA A 64 -4.41 -3.49 -7.13
CA ALA A 64 -5.81 -3.66 -7.50
C ALA A 64 -6.63 -2.38 -7.26
N ALA A 65 -6.45 -1.70 -6.12
CA ALA A 65 -7.12 -0.45 -5.80
C ALA A 65 -6.76 0.68 -6.77
N ASN A 66 -5.47 0.82 -7.11
CA ASN A 66 -4.99 1.83 -8.05
C ASN A 66 -5.42 1.52 -9.49
N THR A 67 -5.46 0.25 -9.88
CA THR A 67 -5.97 -0.18 -11.20
C THR A 67 -7.46 0.09 -11.34
N THR A 68 -8.26 -0.23 -10.34
CA THR A 68 -9.69 0.09 -10.33
C THR A 68 -9.94 1.61 -10.30
N GLY A 69 -9.11 2.37 -9.59
CA GLY A 69 -9.08 3.83 -9.63
C GLY A 69 -8.79 4.37 -11.04
N PHE A 70 -7.77 3.84 -11.71
CA PHE A 70 -7.37 4.22 -13.07
C PHE A 70 -8.48 3.98 -14.10
N LEU A 71 -9.24 2.90 -13.94
CA LEU A 71 -10.31 2.52 -14.86
C LEU A 71 -11.63 3.28 -14.62
N PHE A 72 -11.99 3.53 -13.35
CA PHE A 72 -13.35 3.97 -13.01
C PHE A 72 -13.45 5.29 -12.23
N LEU A 73 -12.39 5.74 -11.57
CA LEU A 73 -12.42 6.97 -10.75
C LEU A 73 -12.30 8.22 -11.61
N LEU A 74 -11.22 8.31 -12.40
CA LEU A 74 -10.91 9.44 -13.26
C LEU A 74 -11.62 9.35 -14.62
N SER A 75 -12.02 10.50 -15.18
CA SER A 75 -12.63 10.56 -16.51
C SER A 75 -11.59 10.23 -17.59
N LYS A 76 -12.06 9.75 -18.76
CA LYS A 76 -11.20 9.58 -19.94
C LYS A 76 -10.68 10.93 -20.48
N GLU A 77 -11.34 12.03 -20.12
CA GLU A 77 -10.92 13.40 -20.44
C GLU A 77 -9.77 13.89 -19.56
N CYS A 78 -9.46 13.21 -18.45
CA CYS A 78 -8.30 13.55 -17.64
C CYS A 78 -7.01 13.15 -18.38
N PRO A 79 -5.96 13.98 -18.32
CA PRO A 79 -4.69 13.69 -18.97
C PRO A 79 -4.11 12.37 -18.43
N LEU A 80 -3.51 11.58 -19.33
CA LEU A 80 -2.97 10.26 -18.99
C LEU A 80 -1.98 10.32 -17.82
N ALA A 81 -1.13 11.37 -17.78
CA ALA A 81 -0.18 11.59 -16.70
C ALA A 81 -0.86 11.66 -15.31
N LEU A 82 -1.99 12.35 -15.19
CA LEU A 82 -2.73 12.43 -13.92
C LEU A 82 -3.33 11.07 -13.55
N ARG A 83 -3.75 10.28 -14.54
CA ARG A 83 -4.28 8.93 -14.30
C ARG A 83 -3.17 7.99 -13.85
N LEU A 84 -1.98 8.09 -14.43
CA LEU A 84 -0.80 7.31 -14.02
C LEU A 84 -0.30 7.69 -12.62
N LEU A 85 -0.57 8.92 -12.15
CA LEU A 85 -0.21 9.35 -10.79
C LEU A 85 -0.85 8.46 -9.71
N LEU A 86 -2.00 7.83 -9.99
CA LEU A 86 -2.62 6.85 -9.08
C LEU A 86 -1.73 5.63 -8.80
N PHE A 87 -0.75 5.33 -9.65
CA PHE A 87 0.17 4.20 -9.45
C PHE A 87 1.44 4.56 -8.65
N VAL A 88 1.67 5.83 -8.33
CA VAL A 88 2.82 6.25 -7.50
C VAL A 88 2.85 5.49 -6.17
N PRO A 89 1.73 5.35 -5.41
CA PRO A 89 1.73 4.58 -4.17
C PRO A 89 2.15 3.11 -4.39
N SER A 90 1.65 2.46 -5.45
CA SER A 90 2.05 1.08 -5.79
C SER A 90 3.54 0.96 -6.12
N LEU A 91 4.12 1.95 -6.81
CA LEU A 91 5.56 1.95 -7.10
C LEU A 91 6.39 2.12 -5.82
N CYS A 92 5.97 3.03 -4.93
CA CYS A 92 6.62 3.21 -3.63
C CYS A 92 6.56 1.92 -2.79
N GLU A 93 5.39 1.28 -2.72
CA GLU A 93 5.22 0.01 -2.00
C GLU A 93 6.08 -1.09 -2.61
N LEU A 94 6.12 -1.22 -3.95
CA LEU A 94 6.95 -2.20 -4.64
C LEU A 94 8.44 -2.03 -4.30
N VAL A 95 8.95 -0.79 -4.30
CA VAL A 95 10.36 -0.51 -3.94
C VAL A 95 10.66 -0.94 -2.51
N LEU A 96 9.76 -0.63 -1.56
CA LEU A 96 9.92 -1.03 -0.16
C LEU A 96 9.87 -2.55 0.02
N VAL A 97 8.97 -3.24 -0.70
CA VAL A 97 8.87 -4.71 -0.68
C VAL A 97 10.13 -5.35 -1.25
N ILE A 98 10.65 -4.86 -2.39
CA ILE A 98 11.90 -5.37 -2.95
C ILE A 98 13.06 -5.18 -1.95
N HIS A 99 13.15 -4.00 -1.34
CA HIS A 99 14.17 -3.72 -0.33
C HIS A 99 14.05 -4.65 0.89
N TYR A 100 12.83 -4.91 1.35
CA TYR A 100 12.56 -5.87 2.43
C TYR A 100 13.01 -7.28 2.06
N LEU A 101 12.63 -7.79 0.90
CA LEU A 101 13.01 -9.13 0.46
C LEU A 101 14.54 -9.27 0.34
N ILE A 102 15.24 -8.25 -0.14
CA ILE A 102 16.71 -8.28 -0.20
C ILE A 102 17.30 -8.40 1.20
N ILE A 103 16.86 -7.57 2.16
CA ILE A 103 17.39 -7.58 3.53
C ILE A 103 17.06 -8.89 4.26
N SER A 104 15.85 -9.43 4.09
CA SER A 104 15.41 -10.61 4.83
C SER A 104 15.98 -11.94 4.31
N PHE A 105 16.45 -11.99 3.07
CA PHE A 105 17.04 -13.19 2.46
C PHE A 105 18.57 -13.14 2.31
N GLN A 106 19.22 -12.11 2.86
CA GLN A 106 20.68 -12.03 3.01
C GLN A 106 21.14 -12.63 4.33
#